data_AF-A0A1B8PI58-F1
#
_entry.id   AF-A0A1B8PI58-F1
#
_cell.length_a   1.000
_cell.length_b   1.000
_cell.length_c   1.000
_cell.angle_alpha   90.00
_cell.angle_beta   90.00
_cell.angle_gamma   90.00
#
_symmetry.space_group_name_H-M   'P 1'
#
loop_
_entity.id
_entity.type
_entity.pdbx_description
1 polymer ?
#
loop_
_entity_poly.entity_id
_entity_poly.type
_entity_poly.pdbx_seq_one_letter_code
_entity_poly.pdbx_strand_id
1 'polypeptide(L)'
;MKQCKKMKLSEKQIADLELKKNQDKERNAKRLEEKKKSPEYQQAKLELVRKKIWVQTVKDERSESGFITVELKDGYEFLDNSDSRIKMFSDIENMLSETTKSKIKFPQQL
;
A
#
# COMPACT_ATOMS: atom_id res chain seq x y z
N MET A 1 8.44 32.35 -14.03
CA MET A 1 8.87 30.94 -14.15
C MET A 1 8.92 30.57 -15.64
N LYS A 2 10.10 30.58 -16.26
CA LYS A 2 10.23 30.31 -17.71
C LYS A 2 10.22 28.79 -17.93
N GLN A 3 9.24 28.36 -18.71
CA GLN A 3 9.02 26.98 -19.13
C GLN A 3 10.23 26.47 -19.93
N CYS A 4 10.81 25.34 -19.53
CA CYS A 4 11.73 24.54 -20.37
C CYS A 4 10.96 23.85 -21.52
N LYS A 5 10.15 24.61 -22.28
CA LYS A 5 9.46 24.11 -23.46
C LYS A 5 10.32 24.48 -24.67
N LYS A 6 11.00 23.47 -25.24
CA LYS A 6 11.74 23.48 -26.52
C LYS A 6 13.27 23.68 -26.47
N MET A 7 14.00 23.00 -25.60
CA MET A 7 15.41 22.67 -25.89
C MET A 7 15.47 21.30 -26.58
N LYS A 8 15.99 21.23 -27.80
CA LYS A 8 16.38 19.97 -28.44
C LYS A 8 17.66 19.50 -27.75
N LEU A 9 17.53 18.56 -26.82
CA LEU A 9 18.67 17.93 -26.17
C LEU A 9 19.40 17.07 -27.19
N SER A 10 20.73 17.03 -27.12
CA SER A 10 21.50 16.07 -27.91
C SER A 10 21.25 14.65 -27.43
N GLU A 11 21.43 13.65 -28.29
CA GLU A 11 21.26 12.23 -27.92
C GLU A 11 22.08 11.84 -26.70
N LYS A 12 23.29 12.41 -26.56
CA LYS A 12 24.15 12.24 -25.38
C LYS A 12 23.51 12.83 -24.11
N GLN A 13 22.92 14.03 -24.19
CA GLN A 13 22.23 14.65 -23.05
C GLN A 13 20.96 13.90 -22.65
N ILE A 14 20.25 13.30 -23.61
CA ILE A 14 19.08 12.45 -23.35
C ILE A 14 19.52 11.19 -22.60
N ALA A 15 20.57 10.51 -23.08
CA ALA A 15 21.10 9.32 -22.43
C ALA A 15 21.59 9.60 -21.00
N ASP A 16 22.31 10.71 -20.78
CA ASP A 16 22.77 11.11 -19.45
C ASP A 16 21.60 11.41 -18.50
N LEU A 17 20.52 12.04 -18.99
CA LEU A 17 19.32 12.30 -18.21
C LEU A 17 18.54 11.02 -17.87
N GLU A 18 18.43 10.09 -18.81
CA GLU A 18 17.80 8.79 -18.57
C GLU A 18 18.58 7.97 -17.55
N LEU A 19 19.91 7.94 -17.66
CA LEU A 19 20.79 7.27 -16.71
C LEU A 19 20.62 7.86 -15.30
N LYS A 20 20.65 9.20 -15.19
CA LYS A 20 20.45 9.89 -13.90
C LYS A 20 19.06 9.62 -13.32
N LYS A 21 18.01 9.64 -14.15
CA LYS A 21 16.64 9.32 -13.74
C LYS A 21 16.54 7.88 -13.23
N ASN A 22 17.22 6.93 -13.86
CA ASN A 22 17.22 5.54 -13.43
C ASN A 22 17.97 5.35 -12.11
N GLN A 23 19.13 6.00 -11.94
CA GLN A 23 19.86 6.02 -10.67
C GLN A 23 19.04 6.64 -9.53
N ASP A 24 18.34 7.75 -9.80
CA ASP A 24 17.47 8.39 -8.82
C ASP A 24 16.28 7.50 -8.43
N LYS A 25 15.68 6.81 -9.40
CA LYS A 25 14.62 5.83 -9.14
C LYS A 25 15.10 4.70 -8.24
N GLU A 26 16.27 4.12 -8.54
CA GLU A 26 16.82 3.01 -7.76
C GLU A 26 17.14 3.44 -6.33
N ARG A 27 17.78 4.60 -6.16
CA ARG A 27 18.07 5.17 -4.85
C ARG A 27 16.80 5.44 -4.04
N ASN A 28 15.77 6.00 -4.67
CA ASN A 28 14.50 6.28 -4.01
C ASN A 28 13.75 4.99 -3.65
N ALA A 29 13.83 3.96 -4.49
CA ALA A 29 13.26 2.64 -4.19
C ALA A 29 13.94 2.04 -2.95
N LYS A 30 15.28 2.03 -2.88
CA LYS A 30 16.02 1.52 -1.70
C LYS A 30 15.64 2.26 -0.42
N ARG A 31 15.63 3.61 -0.46
CA ARG A 31 15.22 4.44 0.69
C ARG A 31 13.78 4.16 1.14
N LEU A 32 12.87 3.91 0.20
CA LEU A 32 11.49 3.57 0.52
C LEU A 32 11.40 2.20 1.18
N GLU A 33 12.11 1.20 0.67
CA GLU A 33 12.17 -0.14 1.27
C GLU A 33 12.75 -0.13 2.68
N GLU A 34 13.76 0.71 2.95
CA GLU A 34 14.27 0.93 4.31
C GLU A 34 13.23 1.60 5.20
N LYS A 35 12.53 2.62 4.69
CA LYS A 35 11.48 3.32 5.45
C LYS A 35 10.32 2.39 5.80
N LYS A 36 9.96 1.44 4.93
CA LYS A 36 8.89 0.45 5.19
C LYS A 36 9.18 -0.43 6.41
N LYS A 37 10.45 -0.61 6.77
CA LYS A 37 10.87 -1.38 7.94
C LYS A 37 10.73 -0.61 9.25
N SER A 38 10.57 0.71 9.20
CA SER A 38 10.47 1.53 10.42
C SER A 38 9.12 1.27 11.12
N PRO A 39 9.10 1.14 12.47
CA PRO A 39 7.87 0.96 13.23
C PRO A 39 6.84 2.06 12.97
N GLU A 40 7.30 3.30 12.81
CA GLU A 40 6.44 4.46 12.55
C GLU A 40 5.71 4.34 11.21
N TYR A 41 6.40 3.88 10.16
CA TYR A 41 5.75 3.60 8.88
C TYR A 41 4.70 2.51 9.04
N GLN A 42 5.07 1.40 9.68
CA GLN A 42 4.18 0.26 9.86
C GLN A 42 2.91 0.62 10.64
N GLN A 43 3.08 1.33 11.76
CA GLN A 43 1.97 1.81 12.58
C GLN A 43 1.08 2.77 11.79
N ALA A 44 1.65 3.72 11.05
CA ALA A 44 0.87 4.64 10.23
C ALA A 44 0.01 3.91 9.18
N LYS A 45 0.51 2.80 8.62
CA LYS A 45 -0.25 1.99 7.67
C LYS A 45 -1.38 1.18 8.33
N LEU A 46 -1.13 0.60 9.51
CA LEU A 46 -2.18 -0.06 10.29
C LEU A 46 -3.31 0.92 10.64
N GLU A 47 -2.95 2.14 11.06
CA GLU A 47 -3.92 3.21 11.35
C GLU A 47 -4.75 3.61 10.11
N LEU A 48 -4.15 3.61 8.92
CA LEU A 48 -4.91 3.87 7.69
C LEU A 48 -5.96 2.79 7.43
N VAL A 49 -5.67 1.52 7.73
CA VAL A 49 -6.65 0.44 7.59
C VAL A 49 -7.74 0.54 8.65
N ARG A 50 -7.37 0.81 9.91
CA ARG A 50 -8.31 1.01 11.03
C ARG A 50 -9.35 2.10 10.77
N LYS A 51 -8.98 3.14 10.02
CA LYS A 51 -9.87 4.26 9.65
C LYS A 51 -10.87 3.95 8.53
N LYS A 52 -10.77 2.81 7.86
CA LYS A 52 -11.67 2.44 6.76
C LYS A 52 -13.06 2.11 7.31
N ILE A 53 -14.10 2.61 6.65
CA ILE A 53 -15.49 2.52 7.15
C ILE A 53 -15.99 1.08 7.32
N TRP A 54 -15.46 0.14 6.53
CA TRP A 54 -15.83 -1.28 6.53
C TRP A 54 -14.97 -2.13 7.46
N VAL A 55 -13.91 -1.57 8.06
CA VAL A 55 -13.05 -2.29 9.00
C VAL A 55 -13.62 -2.14 10.41
N GLN A 56 -13.73 -3.27 11.12
CA GLN A 56 -14.16 -3.33 12.51
C GLN A 56 -12.96 -3.35 13.44
N THR A 57 -12.03 -4.30 13.23
CA THR A 57 -10.80 -4.40 14.02
C THR A 57 -9.57 -4.72 13.16
N VAL A 58 -8.40 -4.28 13.63
CA VAL A 58 -7.09 -4.66 13.09
C VAL A 58 -6.18 -5.02 14.25
N LYS A 59 -5.82 -6.29 14.35
CA LYS A 59 -4.89 -6.82 15.35
C LYS A 59 -3.55 -7.12 14.68
N ASP A 60 -2.50 -6.48 15.15
CA ASP A 60 -1.13 -6.77 14.73
C ASP A 60 -0.55 -7.82 15.67
N GLU A 61 -0.70 -9.09 15.31
CA GLU A 61 -0.25 -10.25 16.09
C GLU A 61 1.04 -10.84 15.50
N ARG A 62 1.78 -10.07 14.69
CA ARG A 62 2.98 -10.55 13.99
C ARG A 62 4.08 -11.03 14.95
N SER A 63 4.11 -10.51 16.17
CA SER A 63 5.04 -10.95 17.21
C SER A 63 4.67 -12.32 17.81
N GLU A 64 3.40 -12.73 17.75
CA GLU A 64 2.89 -13.95 18.39
C GLU A 64 2.57 -15.03 17.36
N SER A 65 1.79 -14.69 16.33
CA SER A 65 1.29 -15.61 15.31
C SER A 65 1.93 -15.42 13.93
N GLY A 66 2.67 -14.33 13.73
CA GLY A 66 3.27 -13.99 12.43
C GLY A 66 2.31 -13.31 11.46
N PHE A 67 1.09 -12.95 11.87
CA PHE A 67 0.07 -12.37 11.00
C PHE A 67 -0.57 -11.10 11.58
N ILE A 68 -1.15 -10.32 10.67
CA ILE A 68 -2.06 -9.21 10.96
C ILE A 68 -3.48 -9.72 10.66
N THR A 69 -4.35 -9.67 11.65
CA THR A 69 -5.74 -10.08 11.51
C THR A 69 -6.60 -8.83 11.28
N VAL A 70 -7.33 -8.80 10.16
CA VAL A 70 -8.32 -7.76 9.87
C VAL A 70 -9.70 -8.37 9.87
N GLU A 71 -10.60 -7.72 10.60
CA GLU A 71 -12.01 -8.04 10.67
C GLU A 71 -12.83 -6.91 10.07
N LEU A 72 -13.75 -7.26 9.18
CA LEU A 72 -14.70 -6.35 8.57
C LEU A 72 -15.98 -6.24 9.40
N LYS A 73 -16.68 -5.11 9.27
CA LYS A 73 -18.00 -4.89 9.86
C LYS A 73 -19.05 -5.83 9.26
N ASP A 74 -20.15 -6.00 9.99
CA ASP A 74 -21.30 -6.78 9.55
C ASP A 74 -21.79 -6.31 8.18
N GLY A 75 -22.03 -7.27 7.28
CA GLY A 75 -22.46 -7.01 5.91
C GLY A 75 -21.33 -6.71 4.91
N TYR A 76 -20.08 -6.56 5.36
CA TYR A 76 -18.92 -6.41 4.47
C TYR A 76 -18.08 -7.68 4.43
N GLU A 77 -17.68 -8.11 3.24
CA GLU A 77 -16.91 -9.35 3.05
C GLU A 77 -15.70 -9.11 2.15
N PHE A 78 -14.63 -9.88 2.33
CA PHE A 78 -13.51 -9.87 1.38
C PHE A 78 -13.92 -10.59 0.08
N LEU A 79 -13.64 -10.00 -1.08
CA LEU A 79 -14.07 -10.55 -2.37
C LEU A 79 -13.33 -11.82 -2.79
N ASP A 80 -12.11 -12.02 -2.32
CA ASP A 80 -11.23 -13.09 -2.81
C ASP A 80 -11.22 -14.34 -1.92
N ASN A 81 -11.85 -14.28 -0.74
CA ASN A 81 -11.84 -15.37 0.23
C ASN A 81 -13.26 -15.65 0.73
N SER A 82 -14.00 -16.44 -0.07
CA SER A 82 -15.25 -17.14 0.26
C SER A 82 -16.10 -16.51 1.36
N ASP A 83 -16.64 -15.31 1.11
CA ASP A 83 -17.57 -14.60 2.00
C ASP A 83 -17.07 -14.50 3.47
N SER A 84 -15.75 -14.47 3.68
CA SER A 84 -15.17 -14.30 5.00
C SER A 84 -15.04 -12.83 5.35
N ARG A 85 -15.47 -12.50 6.55
CA ARG A 85 -15.30 -11.17 7.16
C ARG A 85 -13.94 -10.99 7.82
N ILE A 86 -13.24 -12.10 8.08
CA ILE A 86 -11.95 -12.11 8.76
C ILE A 86 -10.89 -12.61 7.79
N LYS A 87 -9.79 -11.88 7.69
CA LYS A 87 -8.64 -12.28 6.87
C LYS A 87 -7.34 -11.99 7.58
N MET A 88 -6.41 -12.92 7.46
CA MET A 88 -5.07 -12.84 8.01
C MET A 88 -4.09 -12.45 6.89
N PHE A 89 -3.14 -11.57 7.21
CA PHE A 89 -2.13 -11.08 6.28
C PHE A 89 -0.75 -11.26 6.89
N SER A 90 0.21 -11.76 6.11
CA SER A 90 1.61 -11.88 6.54
C SER A 90 2.35 -10.54 6.53
N ASP A 91 1.88 -9.56 5.77
CA ASP A 91 2.52 -8.25 5.63
C ASP A 91 1.52 -7.10 5.43
N ILE A 92 2.02 -5.89 5.70
CA ILE A 92 1.23 -4.66 5.72
C ILE A 92 0.81 -4.22 4.32
N GLU A 93 1.64 -4.44 3.30
CA GLU A 93 1.35 -3.95 1.94
C GLU A 93 0.21 -4.78 1.32
N ASN A 94 0.22 -6.10 1.53
CA ASN A 94 -0.89 -6.98 1.18
C ASN A 94 -2.16 -6.60 1.92
N MET A 95 -2.10 -6.39 3.25
CA MET A 95 -3.25 -5.91 4.03
C MET A 95 -3.81 -4.60 3.46
N LEU A 96 -2.97 -3.62 3.13
CA LEU A 96 -3.40 -2.33 2.58
C LEU A 96 -4.14 -2.49 1.26
N SER A 97 -3.59 -3.32 0.36
CA SER A 97 -4.14 -3.60 -0.97
C SER A 97 -5.48 -4.34 -0.89
N GLU A 98 -5.55 -5.35 -0.03
CA GLU A 98 -6.71 -6.25 0.09
C GLU A 98 -7.85 -5.66 0.91
N THR A 99 -7.59 -4.61 1.66
CA THR A 99 -8.64 -3.85 2.37
C THR A 99 -9.10 -2.63 1.57
N THR A 100 -8.80 -2.52 0.27
CA THR A 100 -9.28 -1.42 -0.59
C THR A 100 -10.75 -1.61 -0.99
N LYS A 101 -11.43 -0.51 -1.38
CA LYS A 101 -12.84 -0.56 -1.79
C LYS A 101 -13.12 -1.61 -2.87
N SER A 102 -12.22 -1.78 -3.84
CA SER A 102 -12.33 -2.75 -4.94
C SER A 102 -12.17 -4.21 -4.52
N LYS A 103 -11.77 -4.47 -3.26
CA LYS A 103 -11.54 -5.79 -2.70
C LYS A 103 -12.58 -6.19 -1.65
N ILE A 104 -13.50 -5.29 -1.35
CA ILE A 104 -14.56 -5.49 -0.35
C ILE A 104 -15.91 -5.55 -1.06
N LYS A 105 -16.68 -6.60 -0.75
CA LYS A 105 -18.09 -6.72 -1.09
C LYS A 105 -18.88 -5.87 -0.11
N PHE A 106 -19.69 -4.97 -0.64
CA PHE A 106 -20.55 -4.09 0.15
C PHE A 106 -21.87 -4.82 0.42
N PRO A 107 -22.50 -4.57 1.58
CA PRO A 107 -23.83 -5.10 1.85
C PRO A 107 -24.77 -4.60 0.75
N GLN A 108 -25.52 -5.52 0.14
CA GLN A 108 -26.62 -5.12 -0.74
C GLN A 108 -27.65 -4.41 0.13
N GLN A 109 -27.91 -3.13 -0.14
CA GLN A 109 -29.05 -2.45 0.43
C GLN A 109 -30.30 -3.15 -0.10
N LEU A 110 -31.01 -3.85 0.79
CA LEU A 110 -32.35 -4.38 0.55
C LEU A 110 -33.37 -3.25 0.50
#